data_AF-A0A8T3MBG0-F1
#
_entry.id   AF-A0A8T3MBG0-F1
#
_cell.length_a   1.000
_cell.length_b   1.000
_cell.length_c   1.000
_cell.angle_alpha   90.00
_cell.angle_beta   90.00
_cell.angle_gamma   90.00
#
_symmetry.space_group_name_H-M   'P 1'
#
loop_
_entity.id
_entity.type
_entity.pdbx_description
1 polymer ?
#
loop_
_entity_poly.entity_id
_entity_poly.type
_entity_poly.pdbx_seq_one_letter_code
_entity_poly.pdbx_strand_id
1 'polypeptide(L)'
;MTQARSSRDDVIRQDVADLHRLGYAQELYRSMGGFSNFAISFSIISVLTGAVILYDYGLAWAGTAAVLIGWPLVTIFVLAIAASMAEIASAYPTAGGLYYWASRMRNKNWGWWTAWLNLIGQFAIVAGINYAASLFINGTIITPLTGGAYSNTSIFLGSEETPILTGALLTMAVLMAVQLAINIAGVSIVALVNQISVWWHIAFVIAIAGSLFILGTKSTEVDAGLTLFAIQPQDTLGSWDNSFPPGAENPIFSLKYGAAVTYPLIFAFLFS
;
A
#
# COMPACT_ATOMS: atom_id res chain seq x y z
N MET A 1 25.18 -10.76 32.75
CA MET A 1 23.91 -10.64 33.49
C MET A 1 22.79 -11.06 32.56
N THR A 2 22.31 -12.30 32.70
CA THR A 2 21.19 -12.86 31.93
C THR A 2 19.90 -12.32 32.53
N GLN A 3 19.22 -11.42 31.82
CA GLN A 3 17.93 -10.88 32.23
C GLN A 3 16.95 -12.06 32.32
N ALA A 4 16.46 -12.36 33.53
CA ALA A 4 15.48 -13.41 33.74
C ALA A 4 14.23 -13.07 32.90
N ARG A 5 13.78 -14.02 32.07
CA ARG A 5 12.56 -13.86 31.27
C ARG A 5 11.40 -13.62 32.24
N SER A 6 10.83 -12.42 32.21
CA SER A 6 9.64 -12.05 32.99
C SER A 6 8.54 -13.10 32.77
N SER A 7 7.90 -13.56 33.85
CA SER A 7 6.82 -14.55 33.72
C SER A 7 5.60 -13.90 33.05
N ARG A 8 4.75 -14.70 32.39
CA ARG A 8 3.55 -14.17 31.70
C ARG A 8 2.65 -13.36 32.65
N ASP A 9 2.56 -13.78 33.91
CA ASP A 9 1.74 -13.12 34.92
C ASP A 9 2.35 -11.78 35.35
N ASP A 10 3.68 -11.66 35.38
CA ASP A 10 4.36 -10.39 35.66
C ASP A 10 4.16 -9.38 34.53
N VAL A 11 4.19 -9.84 33.26
CA VAL A 11 3.87 -9.00 32.09
C VAL A 11 2.41 -8.52 32.15
N ILE A 12 1.47 -9.41 32.47
CA ILE A 12 0.05 -9.03 32.61
C ILE A 12 -0.12 -7.99 33.72
N ARG A 13 0.48 -8.20 34.91
CA ARG A 13 0.40 -7.22 36.00
C ARG A 13 0.97 -5.86 35.62
N GLN A 14 2.06 -5.84 34.87
CA GLN A 14 2.65 -4.60 34.37
C GLN A 14 1.71 -3.91 33.37
N ASP A 15 1.16 -4.65 32.40
CA ASP A 15 0.20 -4.11 31.42
C ASP A 15 -1.06 -3.55 32.12
N VAL A 16 -1.60 -4.23 33.15
CA VAL A 16 -2.71 -3.70 33.99
C VAL A 16 -2.31 -2.38 34.62
N ALA A 17 -1.13 -2.32 35.25
CA ALA A 17 -0.68 -1.12 35.96
C ALA A 17 -0.48 0.07 35.01
N ASP A 18 0.08 -0.17 33.83
CA ASP A 18 0.29 0.86 32.82
C ASP A 18 -1.03 1.36 32.23
N LEU A 19 -1.99 0.46 31.94
CA LEU A 19 -3.33 0.86 31.46
C LEU A 19 -4.13 1.62 32.53
N HIS A 20 -4.07 1.20 33.79
CA HIS A 20 -4.73 1.91 34.90
C HIS A 20 -4.18 3.32 35.08
N ARG A 21 -2.86 3.53 34.92
CA ARG A 21 -2.25 4.88 34.92
C ARG A 21 -2.80 5.77 33.80
N LEU A 22 -3.22 5.16 32.70
CA LEU A 22 -3.83 5.83 31.56
C LEU A 22 -5.36 5.97 31.68
N GLY A 23 -5.96 5.44 32.75
CA GLY A 23 -7.41 5.48 33.00
C GLY A 23 -8.21 4.39 32.28
N TYR A 24 -7.56 3.32 31.83
CA TYR A 24 -8.19 2.20 31.11
C TYR A 24 -8.06 0.89 31.89
N ALA A 25 -9.14 0.12 31.95
CA ALA A 25 -9.09 -1.27 32.40
C ALA A 25 -8.44 -2.16 31.31
N GLN A 26 -7.72 -3.20 31.72
CA GLN A 26 -7.18 -4.17 30.77
C GLN A 26 -8.28 -5.13 30.30
N GLU A 27 -8.73 -4.97 29.05
CA GLU A 27 -9.69 -5.87 28.41
C GLU A 27 -9.02 -6.81 27.39
N LEU A 28 -7.88 -6.41 26.81
CA LEU A 28 -7.15 -7.18 25.79
C LEU A 28 -5.78 -7.63 26.32
N TYR A 29 -5.42 -8.87 25.96
CA TYR A 29 -4.12 -9.46 26.25
C TYR A 29 -3.20 -9.39 25.04
N ARG A 30 -1.90 -9.16 25.27
CA ARG A 30 -0.87 -9.31 24.24
C ARG A 30 -0.74 -10.78 23.86
N SER A 31 -1.29 -11.15 22.71
CA SER A 31 -1.24 -12.52 22.18
C SER A 31 -0.09 -12.75 21.18
N MET A 32 0.51 -11.67 20.66
CA MET A 32 1.54 -11.71 19.63
C MET A 32 2.93 -11.37 20.20
N GLY A 33 3.91 -12.25 19.94
CA GLY A 33 5.32 -12.01 20.29
C GLY A 33 6.01 -11.03 19.34
N GLY A 34 7.21 -10.56 19.70
CA GLY A 34 7.96 -9.55 18.93
C GLY A 34 8.23 -9.92 17.47
N PHE A 35 8.66 -11.17 17.21
CA PHE A 35 8.88 -11.64 15.84
C PHE A 35 7.56 -11.73 15.04
N SER A 36 6.47 -12.16 15.68
CA SER A 36 5.14 -12.20 15.05
C SER A 36 4.65 -10.80 14.70
N ASN A 37 4.85 -9.81 15.59
CA ASN A 37 4.52 -8.42 15.30
C ASN A 37 5.35 -7.86 14.14
N PHE A 38 6.65 -8.12 14.11
CA PHE A 38 7.52 -7.74 12.99
C PHE A 38 7.08 -8.38 11.67
N ALA A 39 6.84 -9.69 11.67
CA ALA A 39 6.42 -10.43 10.49
C ALA A 39 5.08 -9.93 9.93
N ILE A 40 4.12 -9.60 10.81
CA ILE A 40 2.84 -9.01 10.41
C ILE A 40 3.05 -7.62 9.80
N SER A 41 3.84 -6.74 10.43
CA SER A 41 4.14 -5.43 9.86
C SER A 41 4.85 -5.52 8.51
N PHE A 42 5.81 -6.43 8.36
CA PHE A 42 6.50 -6.69 7.11
C PHE A 42 5.54 -7.18 6.02
N SER A 43 4.63 -8.09 6.35
CA SER A 43 3.60 -8.57 5.43
C SER A 43 2.64 -7.46 4.99
N ILE A 44 2.22 -6.58 5.91
CA ILE A 44 1.31 -5.47 5.61
C ILE A 44 1.96 -4.46 4.66
N ILE A 45 3.24 -4.12 4.87
CA ILE A 45 3.94 -3.15 4.02
C ILE A 45 4.24 -3.74 2.63
N SER A 46 4.42 -5.07 2.52
CA SER A 46 4.68 -5.83 1.28
C SER A 46 5.38 -5.03 0.17
N VAL A 47 6.71 -4.97 0.24
CA VAL A 47 7.55 -4.20 -0.70
C VAL A 47 7.31 -4.65 -2.16
N LEU A 48 7.12 -5.95 -2.38
CA LEU A 48 6.90 -6.52 -3.72
C LEU A 48 5.63 -5.96 -4.37
N THR A 49 4.52 -5.97 -3.65
CA THR A 49 3.21 -5.57 -4.20
C THR A 49 3.23 -4.09 -4.58
N GLY A 50 3.64 -3.21 -3.65
CA GLY A 50 3.67 -1.77 -3.91
C GLY A 50 4.69 -1.39 -4.99
N ALA A 51 5.92 -1.90 -4.88
CA ALA A 51 6.97 -1.53 -5.82
C ALA A 51 6.68 -2.04 -7.23
N VAL A 52 6.30 -3.31 -7.41
CA VAL A 52 6.12 -3.90 -8.74
C VAL A 52 4.93 -3.28 -9.48
N ILE A 53 3.84 -2.98 -8.78
CA ILE A 53 2.62 -2.45 -9.39
C ILE A 53 2.80 -1.01 -9.86
N LEU A 54 3.51 -0.19 -9.07
CA LEU A 54 3.66 1.24 -9.33
C LEU A 54 4.99 1.60 -10.02
N TYR A 55 5.87 0.63 -10.24
CA TYR A 55 7.18 0.87 -10.85
C TYR A 55 7.07 1.54 -12.23
N ASP A 56 6.15 1.03 -13.05
CA ASP A 56 5.88 1.56 -14.39
C ASP A 56 5.39 3.02 -14.34
N TYR A 57 4.45 3.31 -13.44
CA TYR A 57 3.97 4.67 -13.20
C TYR A 57 5.09 5.62 -12.74
N GLY A 58 5.90 5.20 -11.76
CA GLY A 58 7.02 6.01 -11.27
C GLY A 58 8.03 6.32 -12.36
N LEU A 59 8.36 5.33 -13.20
CA LEU A 59 9.25 5.53 -14.35
C LEU A 59 8.62 6.45 -15.41
N ALA A 60 7.35 6.25 -15.73
CA ALA A 60 6.65 7.02 -16.75
C ALA A 60 6.51 8.50 -16.37
N TRP A 61 6.24 8.81 -15.10
CA TRP A 61 5.93 10.17 -14.66
C TRP A 61 7.14 10.95 -14.12
N ALA A 62 8.10 10.28 -13.47
CA ALA A 62 9.22 10.97 -12.81
C ALA A 62 10.60 10.63 -13.40
N GLY A 63 10.69 9.62 -14.27
CA GLY A 63 11.93 9.18 -14.88
C GLY A 63 12.82 8.37 -13.93
N THR A 64 13.92 7.86 -14.47
CA THR A 64 14.82 6.93 -13.76
C THR A 64 15.53 7.58 -12.58
N ALA A 65 15.90 8.86 -12.67
CA ALA A 65 16.58 9.59 -11.60
C ALA A 65 15.73 9.69 -10.34
N ALA A 66 14.44 10.00 -10.50
CA ALA A 66 13.51 10.17 -9.40
C ALA A 66 13.26 8.84 -8.68
N VAL A 67 13.07 7.75 -9.42
CA VAL A 67 12.87 6.42 -8.80
C VAL A 67 14.14 5.97 -8.06
N LEU A 68 15.34 6.24 -8.59
CA LEU A 68 16.62 5.85 -7.97
C LEU A 68 17.02 6.69 -6.76
N ILE A 69 16.93 8.02 -6.86
CA ILE A 69 17.39 8.96 -5.82
C ILE A 69 16.27 9.30 -4.85
N GLY A 70 15.05 9.42 -5.37
CA GLY A 70 13.87 9.77 -4.59
C GLY A 70 13.52 8.73 -3.55
N TRP A 71 13.66 7.45 -3.87
CA TRP A 71 13.28 6.38 -2.95
C TRP A 71 14.15 6.36 -1.66
N PRO A 72 15.50 6.42 -1.74
CA PRO A 72 16.35 6.64 -0.55
C PRO A 72 16.07 7.97 0.17
N LEU A 73 15.86 9.05 -0.58
CA LEU A 73 15.62 10.37 0.00
C LEU A 73 14.33 10.39 0.85
N VAL A 74 13.22 9.91 0.29
CA VAL A 74 11.93 9.80 0.99
C VAL A 74 12.05 8.87 2.19
N THR A 75 12.82 7.79 2.08
CA THR A 75 13.06 6.86 3.20
C THR A 75 13.63 7.58 4.42
N ILE A 76 14.55 8.53 4.26
CA ILE A 76 15.12 9.31 5.39
C ILE A 76 14.02 10.08 6.13
N PHE A 77 13.12 10.74 5.41
CA PHE A 77 12.01 11.49 6.01
C PHE A 77 10.98 10.56 6.67
N VAL A 78 10.67 9.43 6.04
CA VAL A 78 9.76 8.42 6.60
C VAL A 78 10.34 7.81 7.88
N LEU A 79 11.66 7.60 7.95
CA LEU A 79 12.33 7.13 9.17
C LEU A 79 12.22 8.13 10.32
N ALA A 80 12.31 9.44 10.03
CA ALA A 80 12.10 10.47 11.05
C ALA A 80 10.67 10.45 11.60
N ILE A 81 9.67 10.26 10.74
CA ILE A 81 8.27 10.09 11.15
C ILE A 81 8.10 8.81 11.96
N ALA A 82 8.70 7.69 11.51
CA ALA A 82 8.64 6.41 12.21
C ALA A 82 9.27 6.49 13.61
N ALA A 83 10.38 7.22 13.77
CA ALA A 83 11.02 7.44 15.07
C ALA A 83 10.11 8.20 16.04
N SER A 84 9.44 9.27 15.58
CA SER A 84 8.46 10.01 16.37
C SER A 84 7.26 9.14 16.79
N MET A 85 6.74 8.33 15.85
CA MET A 85 5.66 7.39 16.13
C MET A 85 6.07 6.30 17.13
N ALA A 86 7.32 5.84 17.08
CA ALA A 86 7.86 4.86 18.02
C ALA A 86 7.95 5.41 19.44
N GLU A 87 8.34 6.69 19.60
CA GLU A 87 8.36 7.36 20.90
C GLU A 87 6.96 7.44 21.50
N ILE A 88 5.96 7.87 20.72
CA ILE A 88 4.55 7.94 21.15
C ILE A 88 4.02 6.55 21.52
N ALA A 89 4.31 5.53 20.72
CA ALA A 89 3.87 4.16 20.98
C ALA A 89 4.48 3.58 22.27
N SER A 90 5.71 4.00 22.62
CA SER A 90 6.37 3.60 23.87
C SER A 90 5.76 4.28 25.11
N ALA A 91 5.29 5.52 24.96
CA ALA A 91 4.68 6.29 26.05
C ALA A 91 3.19 5.94 26.27
N TYR A 92 2.47 5.56 25.21
CA TYR A 92 1.04 5.25 25.24
C TYR A 92 0.73 3.88 24.61
N PRO A 93 1.09 2.76 25.27
CA PRO A 93 0.92 1.41 24.74
C PRO A 93 -0.54 0.93 24.90
N THR A 94 -1.49 1.62 24.27
CA THR A 94 -2.92 1.26 24.29
C THR A 94 -3.38 0.65 22.98
N ALA A 95 -4.40 -0.21 23.03
CA ALA A 95 -4.99 -0.85 21.85
C ALA A 95 -5.68 0.13 20.88
N GLY A 96 -5.96 1.36 21.32
CA GLY A 96 -6.65 2.38 20.52
C GLY A 96 -5.77 3.11 19.49
N GLY A 97 -4.45 2.84 19.48
CA GLY A 97 -3.51 3.32 18.46
C GLY A 97 -3.59 4.83 18.18
N LEU A 98 -3.59 5.19 16.90
CA LEU A 98 -3.50 6.59 16.44
C LEU A 98 -4.64 7.49 16.93
N TYR A 99 -5.88 6.97 16.98
CA TYR A 99 -7.04 7.71 17.49
C TYR A 99 -6.82 8.10 18.95
N TYR A 100 -6.36 7.14 19.76
CA TYR A 100 -6.10 7.38 21.18
C TYR A 100 -4.99 8.41 21.37
N TRP A 101 -3.86 8.24 20.66
CA TRP A 101 -2.73 9.18 20.72
C TRP A 101 -3.15 10.61 20.37
N ALA A 102 -3.88 10.81 19.27
CA ALA A 102 -4.38 12.12 18.88
C ALA A 102 -5.36 12.71 19.90
N SER A 103 -6.24 11.88 20.46
CA SER A 103 -7.20 12.31 21.48
C SER A 103 -6.54 12.77 22.78
N ARG A 104 -5.43 12.09 23.16
CA ARG A 104 -4.72 12.31 24.41
C ARG A 104 -3.75 13.50 24.35
N MET A 105 -3.09 13.70 23.22
CA MET A 105 -2.13 14.79 23.04
C MET A 105 -2.80 16.16 22.85
N ARG A 106 -4.01 16.21 22.29
CA ARG A 106 -4.72 17.47 22.06
C ARG A 106 -6.12 17.51 22.66
N ASN A 107 -7.08 16.85 22.02
CA ASN A 107 -8.45 16.71 22.53
C ASN A 107 -9.22 15.63 21.74
N LYS A 108 -10.40 15.26 22.24
CA LYS A 108 -11.28 14.25 21.63
C LYS A 108 -11.64 14.54 20.16
N ASN A 109 -11.73 15.81 19.75
CA ASN A 109 -12.04 16.16 18.37
C ASN A 109 -10.90 15.78 17.41
N TRP A 110 -9.64 15.91 17.85
CA TRP A 110 -8.49 15.46 17.04
C TRP A 110 -8.44 13.95 16.92
N GLY A 111 -8.77 13.22 17.99
CA GLY A 111 -9.02 11.78 17.91
C GLY A 111 -10.04 11.45 16.81
N TRP A 112 -11.23 12.06 16.88
CA TRP A 112 -12.31 11.84 15.90
C TRP A 112 -11.85 12.04 14.45
N TRP A 113 -11.20 13.17 14.15
CA TRP A 113 -10.69 13.44 12.81
C TRP A 113 -9.62 12.44 12.37
N THR A 114 -8.67 12.09 13.24
CA THR A 114 -7.65 11.08 12.95
C THR A 114 -8.27 9.72 12.65
N ALA A 115 -9.33 9.32 13.36
CA ALA A 115 -10.04 8.06 13.07
C ALA A 115 -10.72 8.09 11.69
N TRP A 116 -11.41 9.17 11.34
CA TRP A 116 -12.06 9.29 10.02
C TRP A 116 -11.05 9.34 8.87
N LEU A 117 -9.96 10.08 9.02
CA LEU A 117 -8.91 10.14 8.01
C LEU A 117 -8.25 8.77 7.83
N ASN A 118 -8.00 8.04 8.92
CA ASN A 118 -7.49 6.67 8.84
C ASN A 118 -8.50 5.76 8.13
N LEU A 119 -9.79 5.82 8.50
CA LEU A 119 -10.83 5.00 7.88
C LEU A 119 -10.95 5.24 6.36
N ILE A 120 -10.96 6.49 5.93
CA ILE A 120 -10.96 6.85 4.50
C ILE A 120 -9.71 6.30 3.81
N GLY A 121 -8.54 6.44 4.45
CA GLY A 121 -7.30 5.87 3.97
C GLY A 121 -7.39 4.35 3.80
N GLN A 122 -7.98 3.64 4.76
CA GLN A 122 -8.16 2.19 4.64
C GLN A 122 -9.06 1.80 3.47
N PHE A 123 -10.16 2.53 3.23
CA PHE A 123 -11.00 2.27 2.07
C PHE A 123 -10.25 2.51 0.76
N ALA A 124 -9.49 3.60 0.67
CA ALA A 124 -8.70 3.91 -0.52
C ALA A 124 -7.61 2.86 -0.78
N ILE A 125 -6.90 2.42 0.27
CA ILE A 125 -5.85 1.40 0.17
C ILE A 125 -6.44 0.07 -0.29
N VAL A 126 -7.52 -0.40 0.33
CA VAL A 126 -8.17 -1.67 -0.05
C VAL A 126 -8.68 -1.63 -1.49
N ALA A 127 -9.31 -0.52 -1.89
CA ALA A 127 -9.77 -0.34 -3.27
C ALA A 127 -8.60 -0.34 -4.26
N GLY A 128 -7.54 0.43 -3.98
CA GLY A 128 -6.36 0.52 -4.84
C GLY A 128 -5.63 -0.81 -5.02
N ILE A 129 -5.42 -1.55 -3.93
CA ILE A 129 -4.77 -2.87 -3.99
C ILE A 129 -5.62 -3.87 -4.78
N ASN A 130 -6.93 -3.89 -4.56
CA ASN A 130 -7.82 -4.82 -5.27
C ASN A 130 -7.90 -4.51 -6.76
N TYR A 131 -7.91 -3.23 -7.12
CA TYR A 131 -7.89 -2.79 -8.51
C TYR A 131 -6.57 -3.16 -9.21
N ALA A 132 -5.44 -2.92 -8.56
CA ALA A 132 -4.16 -3.30 -9.13
C ALA A 132 -3.99 -4.83 -9.25
N ALA A 133 -4.46 -5.58 -8.23
CA ALA A 133 -4.49 -7.04 -8.27
C ALA A 133 -5.37 -7.55 -9.42
N SER A 134 -6.49 -6.89 -9.71
CA SER A 134 -7.36 -7.28 -10.82
C SER A 134 -6.69 -7.09 -12.17
N LEU A 135 -5.99 -5.97 -12.39
CA LEU A 135 -5.19 -5.73 -13.59
C LEU A 135 -4.09 -6.79 -13.76
N PHE A 136 -3.37 -7.11 -12.68
CA PHE A 136 -2.31 -8.10 -12.71
C PHE A 136 -2.86 -9.50 -13.05
N ILE A 137 -3.93 -9.94 -12.40
CA ILE A 137 -4.57 -11.24 -12.65
C ILE A 137 -5.13 -11.31 -14.07
N ASN A 138 -5.72 -10.21 -14.55
CA ASN A 138 -6.28 -10.18 -15.90
C ASN A 138 -5.19 -10.33 -16.95
N GLY A 139 -4.07 -9.60 -16.82
CA GLY A 139 -2.95 -9.67 -17.76
C GLY A 139 -2.19 -11.00 -17.71
N THR A 140 -2.02 -11.59 -16.53
CA THR A 140 -1.19 -12.79 -16.34
C THR A 140 -1.94 -14.12 -16.48
N ILE A 141 -3.23 -14.15 -16.12
CA ILE A 141 -4.01 -15.39 -16.03
C ILE A 141 -5.20 -15.34 -16.98
N ILE A 142 -6.08 -14.35 -16.86
CA ILE A 142 -7.38 -14.39 -17.55
C ILE A 142 -7.22 -14.20 -19.05
N THR A 143 -6.48 -13.19 -19.51
CA THR A 143 -6.29 -12.93 -20.95
C THR A 143 -5.58 -14.08 -21.67
N PRO A 144 -4.49 -14.67 -21.14
CA PRO A 144 -3.88 -15.86 -21.75
C PRO A 144 -4.80 -17.09 -21.80
N LEU A 145 -5.65 -17.31 -20.79
CA LEU A 145 -6.54 -18.48 -20.73
C LEU A 145 -7.79 -18.35 -21.60
N THR A 146 -8.34 -17.15 -21.70
CA THR A 146 -9.64 -16.91 -22.35
C THR A 146 -9.51 -16.37 -23.78
N GLY A 147 -8.32 -15.88 -24.16
CA GLY A 147 -8.09 -15.19 -25.43
C GLY A 147 -8.77 -13.82 -25.56
N GLY A 148 -9.52 -13.39 -24.54
CA GLY A 148 -10.17 -12.07 -24.48
C GLY A 148 -9.34 -11.06 -23.68
N ALA A 149 -9.39 -9.78 -24.07
CA ALA A 149 -8.83 -8.70 -23.27
C ALA A 149 -9.80 -8.38 -22.11
N TYR A 150 -9.38 -8.62 -20.86
CA TYR A 150 -10.15 -8.25 -19.66
C TYR A 150 -9.49 -7.04 -18.98
N SER A 151 -9.30 -5.93 -19.71
CA SER A 151 -8.66 -4.73 -19.17
C SER A 151 -9.69 -3.65 -18.78
N ASN A 152 -9.22 -2.46 -18.42
CA ASN A 152 -10.06 -1.27 -18.25
C ASN A 152 -10.83 -0.85 -19.51
N THR A 153 -10.38 -1.25 -20.70
CA THR A 153 -11.04 -0.94 -21.97
C THR A 153 -12.05 -2.01 -22.36
N SER A 154 -12.11 -3.13 -21.63
CA SER A 154 -13.10 -4.18 -21.88
C SER A 154 -14.38 -3.87 -21.14
N ILE A 155 -15.47 -3.63 -21.87
CA ILE A 155 -16.76 -3.22 -21.31
C ILE A 155 -17.68 -4.43 -21.25
N PHE A 156 -18.12 -4.79 -20.04
CA PHE A 156 -19.05 -5.88 -19.78
C PHE A 156 -20.49 -5.37 -19.62
N LEU A 157 -20.67 -4.19 -19.03
CA LEU A 157 -21.94 -3.46 -18.99
C LEU A 157 -21.68 -1.96 -19.21
N GLY A 158 -22.49 -1.33 -20.05
CA GLY A 158 -22.37 0.08 -20.43
C GLY A 158 -22.03 0.27 -21.91
N SER A 159 -21.78 1.53 -22.29
CA SER A 159 -21.30 1.91 -23.62
C SER A 159 -19.85 2.40 -23.56
N GLU A 160 -19.18 2.54 -24.70
CA GLU A 160 -17.81 3.09 -24.76
C GLU A 160 -17.67 4.47 -24.09
N GLU A 161 -18.73 5.29 -24.16
CA GLU A 161 -18.77 6.62 -23.53
C GLU A 161 -19.14 6.56 -22.04
N THR A 162 -19.85 5.53 -21.59
CA THR A 162 -20.27 5.34 -20.19
C THR A 162 -20.03 3.90 -19.72
N PRO A 163 -18.77 3.48 -19.52
CA PRO A 163 -18.48 2.14 -19.04
C PRO A 163 -18.95 1.99 -17.59
N ILE A 164 -19.97 1.15 -17.37
CA ILE A 164 -20.56 0.90 -16.03
C ILE A 164 -19.80 -0.22 -15.33
N LEU A 165 -19.45 -1.28 -16.06
CA LEU A 165 -18.67 -2.41 -15.56
C LEU A 165 -17.60 -2.77 -16.59
N THR A 166 -16.34 -2.54 -16.24
CA THR A 166 -15.20 -2.97 -17.03
C THR A 166 -14.69 -4.33 -16.58
N GLY A 167 -13.88 -5.01 -17.40
CA GLY A 167 -13.30 -6.31 -17.04
C GLY A 167 -12.42 -6.25 -15.79
N ALA A 168 -11.72 -5.14 -15.58
CA ALA A 168 -10.96 -4.90 -14.35
C ALA A 168 -11.87 -4.78 -13.11
N LEU A 169 -13.01 -4.09 -13.24
CA LEU A 169 -13.98 -3.94 -12.14
C LEU A 169 -14.72 -5.24 -11.85
N LEU A 170 -15.02 -6.04 -12.87
CA LEU A 170 -15.62 -7.37 -12.70
C LEU A 170 -14.66 -8.28 -11.92
N THR A 171 -13.40 -8.38 -12.33
CA THR A 171 -12.40 -9.17 -11.60
C THR A 171 -12.20 -8.64 -10.18
N MET A 172 -12.16 -7.31 -10.00
CA MET A 172 -12.08 -6.69 -8.66
C MET A 172 -13.27 -7.10 -7.78
N ALA A 173 -14.49 -7.07 -8.30
CA ALA A 173 -15.69 -7.47 -7.57
C ALA A 173 -15.64 -8.95 -7.15
N VAL A 174 -15.16 -9.83 -8.03
CA VAL A 174 -14.96 -11.26 -7.72
C VAL A 174 -13.90 -11.43 -6.62
N LEU A 175 -12.76 -10.74 -6.70
CA LEU A 175 -11.72 -10.79 -5.67
C LEU A 175 -12.25 -10.34 -4.31
N MET A 176 -13.01 -9.25 -4.27
CA MET A 176 -13.62 -8.75 -3.04
C MET A 176 -14.64 -9.73 -2.46
N ALA A 177 -15.43 -10.40 -3.30
CA ALA A 177 -16.37 -11.44 -2.85
C ALA A 177 -15.63 -12.63 -2.21
N VAL A 178 -14.50 -13.05 -2.80
CA VAL A 178 -13.65 -14.11 -2.22
C VAL A 178 -13.06 -13.66 -0.87
N GLN A 179 -12.54 -12.43 -0.80
CA GLN A 179 -12.01 -11.87 0.46
C GLN A 179 -13.09 -11.79 1.55
N LEU A 180 -14.29 -11.36 1.19
CA LEU A 180 -15.44 -11.33 2.09
C LEU A 180 -15.78 -12.74 2.60
N ALA A 181 -15.84 -13.73 1.71
CA ALA A 181 -16.13 -15.11 2.09
C ALA A 181 -15.07 -15.66 3.06
N ILE A 182 -13.79 -15.39 2.82
CA ILE A 182 -12.69 -15.79 3.71
C ILE A 182 -12.83 -15.10 5.09
N ASN A 183 -13.16 -13.80 5.11
CA ASN A 183 -13.37 -13.07 6.35
C ASN A 183 -14.56 -13.61 7.16
N ILE A 184 -15.63 -14.04 6.50
CA ILE A 184 -16.79 -14.68 7.15
C ILE A 184 -16.43 -16.07 7.67
N ALA A 185 -15.65 -16.85 6.91
CA ALA A 185 -15.25 -18.21 7.27
C ALA A 185 -14.35 -18.28 8.52
N GLY A 186 -13.69 -17.17 8.88
CA GLY A 186 -13.06 -16.99 10.17
C GLY A 186 -11.64 -16.42 10.08
N VAL A 187 -11.31 -15.54 11.03
CA VAL A 187 -10.04 -14.81 11.10
C VAL A 187 -8.83 -15.75 11.25
N SER A 188 -9.01 -16.98 11.72
CA SER A 188 -7.94 -17.98 11.81
C SER A 188 -7.37 -18.40 10.46
N ILE A 189 -8.20 -18.45 9.41
CA ILE A 189 -7.76 -18.77 8.04
C ILE A 189 -6.89 -17.63 7.50
N VAL A 190 -7.33 -16.39 7.71
CA VAL A 190 -6.56 -15.19 7.33
C VAL A 190 -5.21 -15.18 8.03
N ALA A 191 -5.17 -15.51 9.33
CA ALA A 191 -3.93 -15.58 10.08
C ALA A 191 -2.96 -16.64 9.54
N LEU A 192 -3.45 -17.83 9.16
CA LEU A 192 -2.64 -18.88 8.54
C LEU A 192 -2.06 -18.43 7.20
N VAL A 193 -2.90 -17.89 6.31
CA VAL A 193 -2.49 -17.40 4.98
C VAL A 193 -1.43 -16.32 5.13
N ASN A 194 -1.59 -15.40 6.09
CA ASN A 194 -0.63 -14.34 6.35
C ASN A 194 0.73 -14.89 6.81
N GLN A 195 0.76 -15.91 7.68
CA GLN A 195 2.02 -16.53 8.11
C GLN A 195 2.76 -17.21 6.96
N ILE A 196 2.04 -17.90 6.07
CA ILE A 196 2.62 -18.51 4.86
C ILE A 196 3.12 -17.42 3.90
N SER A 197 2.33 -16.35 3.73
CA SER A 197 2.66 -15.21 2.87
C SER A 197 4.01 -14.60 3.22
N VAL A 198 4.34 -14.45 4.51
CA VAL A 198 5.64 -13.89 4.94
C VAL A 198 6.81 -14.70 4.40
N TRP A 199 6.77 -16.02 4.52
CA TRP A 199 7.83 -16.89 4.01
C TRP A 199 7.92 -16.85 2.48
N TRP A 200 6.77 -16.82 1.82
CA TRP A 200 6.70 -16.67 0.37
C TRP A 200 7.35 -15.36 -0.10
N HIS A 201 7.04 -14.24 0.56
CA HIS A 201 7.63 -12.93 0.25
C HIS A 201 9.15 -12.94 0.45
N ILE A 202 9.64 -13.44 1.58
CA ILE A 202 11.09 -13.50 1.86
C ILE A 202 11.81 -14.34 0.79
N ALA A 203 11.26 -15.51 0.46
CA ALA A 203 11.84 -16.39 -0.56
C ALA A 203 11.87 -15.71 -1.94
N PHE A 204 10.78 -15.06 -2.34
CA PHE A 204 10.71 -14.36 -3.63
C PHE A 204 11.65 -13.16 -3.72
N VAL A 205 11.76 -12.35 -2.65
CA VAL A 205 12.72 -11.23 -2.64
C VAL A 205 14.14 -11.75 -2.82
N ILE A 206 14.52 -12.80 -2.07
CA ILE A 206 15.86 -13.39 -2.18
C ILE A 206 16.09 -13.97 -3.57
N ALA A 207 15.08 -14.67 -4.13
CA ALA A 207 15.17 -15.24 -5.47
C ALA A 207 15.34 -14.16 -6.55
N ILE A 208 14.55 -13.08 -6.50
CA ILE A 208 14.65 -11.96 -7.45
C ILE A 208 15.99 -11.25 -7.29
N ALA A 209 16.38 -10.89 -6.07
CA ALA A 209 17.65 -10.20 -5.80
C ALA A 209 18.86 -11.05 -6.24
N GLY A 210 18.84 -12.35 -5.91
CA GLY A 210 19.87 -13.30 -6.34
C GLY A 210 19.91 -13.48 -7.86
N SER A 211 18.75 -13.58 -8.51
CA SER A 211 18.65 -13.69 -9.96
C SER A 211 19.19 -12.43 -10.64
N LEU A 212 18.82 -11.24 -10.16
CA LEU A 212 19.35 -9.97 -10.66
C LEU A 212 20.86 -9.84 -10.41
N PHE A 213 21.37 -10.34 -9.28
CA PHE A 213 22.81 -10.29 -8.99
C PHE A 213 23.63 -11.24 -9.87
N ILE A 214 23.09 -12.43 -10.18
CA ILE A 214 23.80 -13.47 -10.94
C ILE A 214 23.62 -13.28 -12.45
N LEU A 215 22.38 -13.02 -12.90
CA LEU A 215 22.00 -12.91 -14.31
C LEU A 215 21.96 -11.48 -14.81
N GLY A 216 22.07 -10.49 -13.92
CA GLY A 216 22.11 -9.07 -14.29
C GLY A 216 23.39 -8.74 -15.04
N THR A 217 23.41 -9.03 -16.34
CA THR A 217 24.38 -8.47 -17.25
C THR A 217 24.07 -6.98 -17.42
N LYS A 218 25.07 -6.10 -17.33
CA LYS A 218 24.94 -4.70 -17.74
C LYS A 218 24.46 -4.69 -19.20
N SER A 219 23.17 -4.47 -19.42
CA SER A 219 22.70 -4.04 -20.73
C SER A 219 23.37 -2.69 -20.97
N THR A 220 24.23 -2.64 -21.99
CA THR A 220 24.71 -1.41 -22.59
C THR A 220 23.49 -0.50 -22.77
N GLU A 221 23.59 0.77 -22.41
CA GLU A 221 22.50 1.79 -22.28
C GLU A 221 21.53 1.90 -23.49
N VAL A 222 21.78 1.16 -24.57
CA VAL A 222 21.11 1.20 -25.86
C VAL A 222 19.82 0.36 -25.93
N ASP A 223 19.66 -0.73 -25.15
CA ASP A 223 18.51 -1.65 -25.33
C ASP A 223 17.27 -1.33 -24.46
N ALA A 224 17.42 -0.56 -23.37
CA ALA A 224 16.31 -0.25 -22.47
C ALA A 224 15.72 1.16 -22.65
N GLY A 225 16.40 2.07 -23.35
CA GLY A 225 16.01 3.49 -23.44
C GLY A 225 16.03 4.25 -22.10
N LEU A 226 16.51 3.62 -21.04
CA LEU A 226 16.58 4.15 -19.68
C LEU A 226 18.01 4.60 -19.39
N THR A 227 18.25 5.91 -19.38
CA THR A 227 19.55 6.45 -18.95
C THR A 227 19.61 6.53 -17.43
N LEU A 228 20.73 6.14 -16.83
CA LEU A 228 20.94 6.26 -15.39
C LEU A 228 20.95 7.75 -15.06
N PHE A 229 20.01 8.22 -14.24
CA PHE A 229 19.77 9.64 -13.93
C PHE A 229 19.05 10.48 -15.01
N ALA A 230 18.34 9.85 -15.94
CA ALA A 230 17.36 10.58 -16.76
C ALA A 230 16.30 11.24 -15.86
N ILE A 231 16.15 12.53 -16.08
CA ILE A 231 15.22 13.40 -15.36
C ILE A 231 13.92 13.59 -16.16
N GLN A 232 13.78 12.97 -17.34
CA GLN A 232 12.67 13.20 -18.25
C GLN A 232 11.48 12.27 -17.96
N PRO A 233 10.28 12.81 -17.69
CA PRO A 233 9.04 12.06 -17.75
C PRO A 233 8.86 11.44 -19.14
N GLN A 234 8.44 10.17 -19.20
CA GLN A 234 8.19 9.43 -20.44
C GLN A 234 6.71 9.51 -20.87
N ASP A 235 5.80 9.92 -19.97
CA ASP A 235 4.39 10.15 -20.34
C ASP A 235 4.21 11.44 -21.16
N THR A 236 3.77 11.24 -22.41
CA THR A 236 3.51 12.27 -23.42
C THR A 236 2.02 12.44 -23.73
N LEU A 237 1.16 11.56 -23.20
CA LEU A 237 -0.26 11.50 -23.56
C LEU A 237 -1.14 12.27 -22.56
N GLY A 238 -0.68 12.47 -21.33
CA GLY A 238 -1.39 13.23 -20.31
C GLY A 238 -2.49 12.45 -19.60
N SER A 239 -3.04 13.05 -18.54
CA SER A 239 -4.01 12.38 -17.68
C SER A 239 -5.39 12.24 -18.32
N TRP A 240 -5.99 11.12 -17.96
CA TRP A 240 -7.41 10.79 -17.85
C TRP A 240 -8.30 11.99 -17.46
N ASP A 241 -9.50 12.02 -18.03
CA ASP A 241 -10.52 13.03 -17.73
C ASP A 241 -11.12 12.79 -16.32
N ASN A 242 -10.62 13.51 -15.31
CA ASN A 242 -11.20 13.48 -13.96
C ASN A 242 -12.37 14.46 -13.83
N SER A 243 -13.19 14.54 -14.88
CA SER A 243 -14.41 15.32 -14.86
C SER A 243 -15.58 14.50 -14.33
N PHE A 244 -16.49 15.15 -13.59
CA PHE A 244 -17.72 14.51 -13.16
C PHE A 244 -18.93 15.38 -13.49
N PRO A 245 -19.95 14.86 -14.19
CA PRO A 245 -19.99 13.54 -14.82
C PRO A 245 -18.95 13.42 -15.95
N PRO A 246 -18.32 12.25 -16.15
CA PRO A 246 -17.37 12.04 -17.24
C PRO A 246 -18.02 12.37 -18.59
N GLY A 247 -17.32 13.12 -19.46
CA GLY A 247 -17.81 13.46 -20.80
C GLY A 247 -18.92 14.53 -20.87
N ALA A 248 -19.29 15.16 -19.74
CA ALA A 248 -20.26 16.26 -19.75
C ALA A 248 -19.65 17.55 -20.35
N GLU A 249 -20.42 18.29 -21.15
CA GLU A 249 -20.01 19.60 -21.68
C GLU A 249 -19.78 20.63 -20.56
N ASN A 250 -20.49 20.49 -19.43
CA ASN A 250 -20.35 21.32 -18.23
C ASN A 250 -20.22 20.43 -16.98
N PRO A 251 -19.03 19.89 -16.69
CA PRO A 251 -18.82 19.04 -15.54
C PRO A 251 -18.84 19.85 -14.24
N ILE A 252 -19.34 19.24 -13.16
CA ILE A 252 -19.42 19.80 -11.81
C ILE A 252 -18.02 20.08 -11.26
N PHE A 253 -17.08 19.18 -11.53
CA PHE A 253 -15.65 19.41 -11.33
C PHE A 253 -14.89 18.82 -12.51
N SER A 254 -13.79 19.46 -12.92
CA SER A 254 -12.89 18.96 -13.97
C SER A 254 -11.45 19.16 -13.52
N LEU A 255 -10.76 18.05 -13.28
CA LEU A 255 -9.33 18.01 -12.95
C LEU A 255 -8.58 17.36 -14.11
N LYS A 256 -8.16 18.19 -15.07
CA LYS A 256 -7.37 17.73 -16.22
C LYS A 256 -5.89 17.94 -15.92
N TYR A 257 -5.12 16.85 -15.93
CA TYR A 257 -3.66 16.95 -15.88
C TYR A 257 -3.09 16.78 -17.30
N GLY A 258 -2.13 17.61 -17.67
CA GLY A 258 -1.42 17.52 -18.95
C GLY A 258 -0.43 16.36 -18.98
N ALA A 259 0.30 16.22 -20.09
CA ALA A 259 1.40 15.27 -20.19
C ALA A 259 2.43 15.51 -19.07
N ALA A 260 2.98 14.44 -18.48
CA ALA A 260 3.93 14.55 -17.38
C ALA A 260 5.13 15.46 -17.71
N VAL A 261 5.54 15.51 -18.98
CA VAL A 261 6.59 16.41 -19.51
C VAL A 261 6.31 17.91 -19.35
N THR A 262 5.05 18.29 -19.08
CA THR A 262 4.64 19.70 -18.92
C THR A 262 4.79 20.21 -17.49
N TYR A 263 5.00 19.32 -16.52
CA TYR A 263 5.13 19.70 -15.11
C TYR A 263 6.59 19.97 -14.74
N PRO A 264 6.86 20.99 -13.89
CA PRO A 264 8.19 21.16 -13.30
C PRO A 264 8.56 19.90 -12.51
N LEU A 265 9.83 19.50 -12.58
CA LEU A 265 10.31 18.23 -12.04
C LEU A 265 9.96 17.97 -10.57
N ILE A 266 9.95 19.03 -9.76
CA ILE A 266 9.58 18.98 -8.35
C ILE A 266 8.13 18.52 -8.16
N PHE A 267 7.23 18.90 -9.07
CA PHE A 267 5.85 18.45 -9.03
C PHE A 267 5.71 17.03 -9.57
N ALA A 268 6.42 16.66 -10.65
CA ALA A 268 6.44 15.29 -11.14
C ALA A 268 6.91 14.29 -10.07
N PHE A 269 7.85 14.69 -9.23
CA PHE A 269 8.31 13.92 -8.06
C PHE A 269 7.25 13.75 -6.95
N LEU A 270 6.35 14.72 -6.78
CA LEU A 270 5.27 14.64 -5.78
C LEU A 270 4.06 13.83 -6.26
N PHE A 271 3.94 13.62 -7.57
CA PHE A 271 2.86 12.86 -8.21
C PHE A 271 3.26 11.41 -8.55
N SER A 272 4.54 11.02 -8.36
CA SER A 272 5.05 9.65 -8.54
C SER A 272 5.09 8.84 -7.26
#